data_AF-A0A957B6A3-F1
#
_entry.id   AF-A0A957B6A3-F1
#
_cell.length_a   1.000
_cell.length_b   1.000
_cell.length_c   1.000
_cell.angle_alpha   90.00
_cell.angle_beta   90.00
_cell.angle_gamma   90.00
#
_symmetry.space_group_name_H-M   'P 1'
#
loop_
_entity.id
_entity.type
_entity.pdbx_description
1 polymer ?
#
loop_
_entity_poly.entity_id
_entity_poly.type
_entity_poly.pdbx_seq_one_letter_code
_entity_poly.pdbx_strand_id
1 'polypeptide(L)'
;MAQEGKAFAATMALVIGLTLGTNYMVTEDKDNNWLMWAIIFMVLAAAVWIWMYRESKAAEEDDAARRADEAEAAIRKTEEQIERLTSQAEAKLGKPEPAAKEVKAPEPIEKVEPAPEPPPVEKAPVADIEAEKKVAPEPPAAPDEPDDLTKVEGIGPKYSQTLIAAGIPTFAILAETSEERLVEIIREAGMRKPPSIGSWGDQAKLAAAGKWDELAKLQEKLTAGRK
;
A
#
# COMPACT_ATOMS: atom_id res chain seq x y z
N MET A 1 6.85 36.19 -3.47
CA MET A 1 5.71 37.06 -3.88
C MET A 1 4.36 36.33 -3.90
N ALA A 2 4.26 35.06 -4.32
CA ALA A 2 2.98 34.32 -4.32
C ALA A 2 2.43 33.96 -2.92
N GLN A 3 3.30 33.77 -1.92
CA GLN A 3 2.89 33.42 -0.56
C GLN A 3 2.29 34.62 0.21
N GLU A 4 2.80 35.82 -0.05
CA GLU A 4 2.32 37.05 0.60
C GLU A 4 0.92 37.46 0.12
N GLY A 5 0.61 37.24 -1.18
CA GLY A 5 -0.74 37.46 -1.70
C GLY A 5 -1.79 36.54 -1.08
N LYS A 6 -1.42 35.27 -0.80
CA LYS A 6 -2.31 34.29 -0.15
C LYS A 6 -2.57 34.64 1.33
N ALA A 7 -1.54 35.10 2.04
CA ALA A 7 -1.67 35.56 3.43
C ALA A 7 -2.54 36.82 3.54
N PHE A 8 -2.40 37.75 2.60
CA PHE A 8 -3.22 38.97 2.53
C PHE A 8 -4.69 38.68 2.19
N ALA A 9 -4.95 37.76 1.26
CA ALA A 9 -6.32 37.36 0.91
C ALA A 9 -7.03 36.67 2.09
N ALA A 10 -6.33 35.79 2.82
CA ALA A 10 -6.90 35.12 3.99
C ALA A 10 -7.21 36.08 5.14
N THR A 11 -6.35 37.08 5.37
CA THR A 11 -6.59 38.11 6.39
C THR A 11 -7.73 39.05 6.00
N MET A 12 -7.84 39.46 4.73
CA MET A 12 -9.01 40.23 4.27
C MET A 12 -10.31 39.45 4.39
N ALA A 13 -10.33 38.15 4.05
CA ALA A 13 -11.52 37.31 4.19
C ALA A 13 -11.98 37.19 5.66
N LEU A 14 -11.03 37.07 6.59
CA LEU A 14 -11.32 37.00 8.02
C LEU A 14 -11.86 38.34 8.55
N VAL A 15 -11.27 39.47 8.15
CA VAL A 15 -11.74 40.81 8.55
C VAL A 15 -13.12 41.12 7.96
N ILE A 16 -13.37 40.78 6.70
CA ILE A 16 -14.69 40.94 6.07
C ILE A 16 -15.73 40.06 6.75
N GLY A 17 -15.40 38.80 7.04
CA GLY A 17 -16.27 37.88 7.77
C GLY A 17 -16.62 38.38 9.17
N LEU A 18 -15.64 38.91 9.91
CA LEU A 18 -15.87 39.47 11.25
C LEU A 18 -16.73 40.74 11.21
N THR A 19 -16.53 41.59 10.19
CA THR A 19 -17.24 42.87 10.04
C THR A 19 -18.68 42.67 9.58
N LEU A 20 -18.94 41.73 8.68
CA LEU A 20 -20.30 41.38 8.25
C LEU A 20 -21.04 40.57 9.32
N GLY A 21 -20.37 39.65 10.01
CA GLY A 21 -20.97 38.83 11.07
C GLY A 21 -21.40 39.64 12.30
N THR A 22 -20.63 40.66 12.68
CA THR A 22 -20.98 41.54 13.80
C THR A 22 -22.14 42.48 13.48
N ASN A 23 -22.26 42.95 12.23
CA ASN A 23 -23.41 43.76 11.80
C ASN A 23 -24.72 42.93 11.73
N TYR A 24 -24.61 41.64 11.42
CA TYR A 24 -25.77 40.73 11.33
C TYR A 24 -26.30 40.27 12.69
N MET A 25 -25.49 40.31 13.75
CA MET A 25 -25.90 39.92 15.11
C MET A 25 -26.67 41.02 15.85
N VAL A 26 -26.62 42.27 15.35
CA VAL A 26 -27.28 43.46 15.95
C VAL A 26 -28.67 43.71 15.37
N THR A 27 -29.02 43.07 14.25
CA THR A 27 -30.35 43.18 13.63
C THR A 27 -31.15 41.92 13.92
N GLU A 28 -32.00 41.96 14.95
CA GLU A 28 -32.98 40.92 15.27
C GLU A 28 -34.14 40.91 14.24
N ASP A 29 -33.85 40.50 13.00
CA ASP A 29 -34.89 40.12 12.05
C ASP A 29 -35.29 38.66 12.28
N LYS A 30 -36.57 38.45 12.61
CA LYS A 30 -37.17 37.13 12.91
C LYS A 30 -37.21 36.18 11.71
N ASP A 31 -36.95 36.68 10.51
CA ASP A 31 -36.95 35.90 9.25
C ASP A 31 -35.56 35.30 8.92
N ASN A 32 -34.57 35.49 9.80
CA ASN A 32 -33.23 34.93 9.67
C ASN A 32 -33.25 33.41 9.81
N ASN A 33 -33.46 32.71 8.69
CA ASN A 33 -33.32 31.27 8.62
C ASN A 33 -31.84 30.89 8.77
N TRP A 34 -31.37 30.80 10.01
CA TRP A 34 -30.01 30.43 10.39
C TRP A 34 -29.53 29.15 9.69
N LEU A 35 -30.46 28.22 9.43
CA LEU A 35 -30.20 27.00 8.67
C LEU A 35 -29.81 27.29 7.21
N MET A 36 -30.44 28.26 6.54
CA MET A 36 -30.09 28.66 5.17
C MET A 36 -28.68 29.25 5.13
N TRP A 37 -28.34 30.10 6.09
CA TRP A 37 -26.99 30.66 6.22
C TRP A 37 -25.93 29.59 6.53
N ALA A 38 -26.24 28.61 7.38
CA ALA A 38 -25.35 27.49 7.67
C ALA A 38 -25.10 26.62 6.43
N ILE A 39 -26.13 26.37 5.61
CA ILE A 39 -25.99 25.64 4.34
C ILE A 39 -25.13 26.43 3.35
N ILE A 40 -25.36 27.74 3.21
CA ILE A 40 -24.54 28.60 2.34
C ILE A 40 -23.07 28.55 2.79
N PHE A 41 -22.81 28.62 4.10
CA PHE A 41 -21.45 28.56 4.62
C PHE A 41 -20.78 27.20 4.38
N MET A 42 -21.52 26.10 4.52
CA MET A 42 -21.05 24.75 4.18
C MET A 42 -20.72 24.60 2.70
N VAL A 43 -21.57 25.13 1.81
CA VAL A 43 -21.33 25.07 0.35
C VAL A 43 -20.12 25.92 -0.03
N LEU A 44 -19.97 27.10 0.56
CA LEU A 44 -18.78 27.94 0.33
C LEU A 44 -17.52 27.29 0.88
N ALA A 45 -17.56 26.68 2.07
CA ALA A 45 -16.45 25.94 2.63
C ALA A 45 -16.06 24.73 1.75
N ALA A 46 -17.04 23.98 1.23
CA ALA A 46 -16.80 22.89 0.30
C ALA A 46 -16.21 23.38 -1.03
N ALA A 47 -16.70 24.49 -1.58
CA ALA A 47 -16.16 25.09 -2.79
C ALA A 47 -14.70 25.57 -2.60
N VAL A 48 -14.40 26.18 -1.45
CA VAL A 48 -13.03 26.57 -1.07
C VAL A 48 -12.15 25.33 -0.86
N TRP A 49 -12.67 24.30 -0.20
CA TRP A 49 -11.96 23.03 0.01
C TRP A 49 -11.66 22.34 -1.33
N ILE A 50 -12.62 22.28 -2.26
CA ILE A 50 -12.44 21.74 -3.61
C ILE A 50 -11.44 22.58 -4.41
N TRP A 51 -11.52 23.90 -4.36
CA TRP A 51 -10.59 24.79 -5.04
C TRP A 51 -9.16 24.63 -4.50
N MET A 52 -8.99 24.54 -3.18
CA MET A 52 -7.71 24.33 -2.51
C MET A 52 -7.14 22.92 -2.79
N TYR A 53 -7.99 21.90 -2.76
CA TYR A 53 -7.61 20.52 -3.06
C TYR A 53 -7.20 20.36 -4.53
N ARG A 54 -7.90 21.02 -5.46
CA ARG A 54 -7.55 21.01 -6.88
C ARG A 54 -6.21 21.69 -7.15
N GLU A 55 -5.95 22.84 -6.52
CA GLU A 55 -4.67 23.54 -6.64
C GLU A 55 -3.50 22.69 -6.09
N SER A 56 -3.73 21.91 -5.03
CA SER A 56 -2.69 21.02 -4.49
C SER A 56 -2.31 19.89 -5.47
N LYS A 57 -3.26 19.42 -6.29
CA LYS A 57 -3.02 18.38 -7.29
C LYS A 57 -2.31 18.90 -8.53
N ALA A 58 -2.63 20.11 -8.98
CA ALA A 58 -1.96 20.74 -10.12
C ALA A 58 -0.45 20.96 -9.86
N ALA A 59 -0.07 21.31 -8.62
CA ALA A 59 1.34 21.47 -8.25
C ALA A 59 2.13 20.14 -8.26
N GLU A 60 1.48 19.02 -7.93
CA GLU A 60 2.08 17.69 -7.93
C GLU A 60 2.31 17.17 -9.37
N GLU A 61 1.40 17.48 -10.29
CA GLU A 61 1.51 17.13 -11.72
C GLU A 61 2.65 17.91 -12.42
N ASP A 62 2.79 19.21 -12.18
CA ASP A 62 3.87 20.03 -12.73
C ASP A 62 5.25 19.55 -12.24
N ASP A 63 5.35 19.19 -10.95
CA ASP A 63 6.59 18.65 -10.38
C ASP A 63 6.89 17.22 -10.88
N ALA A 64 5.87 16.42 -11.20
CA ALA A 64 6.04 15.11 -11.82
C ALA A 64 6.55 15.23 -13.26
N ALA A 65 5.99 16.16 -14.05
CA ALA A 65 6.44 16.44 -15.41
C ALA A 65 7.91 16.90 -15.45
N ARG A 66 8.32 17.80 -14.55
CA ARG A 66 9.72 18.25 -14.45
C ARG A 66 10.68 17.11 -14.11
N ARG A 67 10.28 16.20 -13.22
CA ARG A 67 11.10 15.01 -12.89
C ARG A 67 11.22 14.05 -14.08
N ALA A 68 10.18 13.94 -14.91
CA ALA A 68 10.24 13.14 -16.14
C ALA A 68 11.25 13.76 -17.14
N ASP A 69 11.18 15.07 -17.39
CA ASP A 69 12.11 15.77 -18.27
C ASP A 69 13.57 15.67 -17.78
N GLU A 70 13.79 15.79 -16.47
CA GLU A 70 15.12 15.61 -15.85
C GLU A 70 15.63 14.16 -15.98
N ALA A 71 14.76 13.17 -15.85
CA ALA A 71 15.10 11.76 -16.03
C ALA A 71 15.48 11.47 -17.49
N GLU A 72 14.75 12.01 -18.46
CA GLU A 72 15.09 11.89 -19.90
C GLU A 72 16.44 12.55 -20.21
N ALA A 73 16.70 13.74 -19.64
CA ALA A 73 17.99 14.41 -19.79
C ALA A 73 19.14 13.61 -19.16
N ALA A 74 18.90 12.96 -18.03
CA ALA A 74 19.88 12.08 -17.38
C ALA A 74 20.20 10.86 -18.24
N ILE A 75 19.18 10.23 -18.84
CA ILE A 75 19.36 9.08 -19.76
C ILE A 75 20.24 9.47 -20.95
N ARG A 76 19.93 10.59 -21.63
CA ARG A 76 20.76 11.06 -22.77
C ARG A 76 22.20 11.32 -22.38
N LYS A 77 22.42 11.93 -21.21
CA LYS A 77 23.77 12.17 -20.69
C LYS A 77 24.50 10.87 -20.41
N THR A 78 23.82 9.85 -19.88
CA THR A 78 24.39 8.52 -19.66
C THR A 78 24.72 7.84 -20.99
N GLU A 79 23.87 7.95 -22.01
CA GLU A 79 24.14 7.43 -23.36
C GLU A 79 25.38 8.09 -23.98
N GLU A 80 25.49 9.42 -23.92
CA GLU A 80 26.69 10.13 -24.37
C GLU A 80 27.96 9.70 -23.60
N GLN A 81 27.83 9.47 -22.29
CA GLN A 81 28.94 8.97 -21.48
C GLN A 81 29.35 7.56 -21.88
N ILE A 82 28.37 6.68 -22.16
CA ILE A 82 28.62 5.33 -22.66
C ILE A 82 29.33 5.39 -24.02
N GLU A 83 28.88 6.25 -24.94
CA GLU A 83 29.53 6.41 -26.26
C GLU A 83 30.96 6.95 -26.13
N ARG A 84 31.20 7.94 -25.26
CA ARG A 84 32.55 8.47 -25.00
C ARG A 84 33.45 7.43 -24.35
N LEU A 85 32.93 6.66 -23.39
CA LEU A 85 33.67 5.59 -22.73
C LEU A 85 33.99 4.45 -23.71
N THR A 86 33.04 4.11 -24.58
CA THR A 86 33.20 3.10 -25.63
C THR A 86 34.25 3.56 -26.64
N SER A 87 34.18 4.81 -27.10
CA SER A 87 35.19 5.40 -28.00
C SER A 87 36.57 5.45 -27.35
N GLN A 88 36.67 5.79 -26.05
CA GLN A 88 37.93 5.72 -25.32
C GLN A 88 38.45 4.29 -25.16
N ALA A 89 37.56 3.31 -24.94
CA ALA A 89 37.92 1.91 -24.83
C ALA A 89 38.42 1.36 -26.17
N GLU A 90 37.74 1.65 -27.28
CA GLU A 90 38.18 1.27 -28.63
C GLU A 90 39.50 1.94 -29.01
N ALA A 91 39.70 3.21 -28.64
CA ALA A 91 40.96 3.92 -28.88
C ALA A 91 42.13 3.39 -28.04
N LYS A 92 41.86 2.86 -26.83
CA LYS A 92 42.89 2.33 -25.91
C LYS A 92 43.19 0.84 -26.11
N LEU A 93 42.20 0.02 -26.46
CA LEU A 93 42.35 -1.44 -26.57
C LEU A 93 42.27 -1.99 -28.01
N GLY A 94 41.89 -1.17 -28.99
CA GLY A 94 41.57 -1.66 -30.33
C GLY A 94 40.21 -2.38 -30.37
N LYS A 95 39.58 -2.40 -31.54
CA LYS A 95 38.22 -2.93 -31.75
C LYS A 95 38.17 -4.44 -31.45
N PRO A 96 37.28 -4.93 -30.56
CA PRO A 96 37.14 -6.36 -30.33
C PRO A 96 36.48 -7.02 -31.55
N GLU A 97 37.25 -7.89 -32.22
CA GLU A 97 36.78 -8.78 -33.27
C GLU A 97 35.79 -9.80 -32.65
N PRO A 98 34.63 -10.08 -33.27
CA PRO A 98 33.63 -10.97 -32.70
C PRO A 98 34.15 -12.40 -32.75
N ALA A 99 34.61 -12.93 -31.61
CA ALA A 99 34.91 -14.33 -31.42
C ALA A 99 33.62 -15.18 -31.37
N ALA A 100 32.91 -15.25 -32.49
CA ALA A 100 31.93 -16.30 -32.75
C ALA A 100 32.68 -17.57 -33.18
N LYS A 101 33.30 -18.26 -32.22
CA LYS A 101 33.63 -19.68 -32.36
C LYS A 101 32.54 -20.49 -31.69
N GLU A 102 31.67 -21.01 -32.54
CA GLU A 102 30.67 -22.05 -32.33
C GLU A 102 31.15 -23.12 -31.33
N VAL A 103 30.62 -23.06 -30.10
CA VAL A 103 30.75 -24.14 -29.12
C VAL A 103 29.72 -25.19 -29.49
N LYS A 104 30.22 -26.26 -30.11
CA LYS A 104 29.49 -27.47 -30.46
C LYS A 104 29.00 -28.15 -29.16
N ALA A 105 27.69 -28.14 -28.94
CA ALA A 105 27.04 -28.86 -27.84
C ALA A 105 27.12 -30.38 -28.07
N PRO A 106 27.59 -31.20 -27.11
CA PRO A 106 27.45 -32.65 -27.16
C PRO A 106 26.01 -33.08 -26.84
N GLU A 107 25.68 -34.27 -27.34
CA GLU A 107 24.34 -34.85 -27.53
C GLU A 107 23.47 -35.03 -26.27
N PRO A 108 22.13 -35.18 -26.45
CA PRO A 108 21.14 -35.28 -25.39
C PRO A 108 21.31 -36.48 -24.47
N ILE A 109 21.41 -36.22 -23.17
CA ILE A 109 21.35 -37.24 -22.11
C ILE A 109 19.89 -37.65 -21.95
N GLU A 110 19.58 -38.80 -22.54
CA GLU A 110 18.92 -39.95 -21.92
C GLU A 110 17.92 -39.67 -20.79
N LYS A 111 16.65 -39.79 -21.17
CA LYS A 111 15.49 -40.26 -20.41
C LYS A 111 15.78 -40.79 -18.99
N VAL A 112 15.29 -40.05 -17.99
CA VAL A 112 15.04 -40.56 -16.64
C VAL A 112 13.55 -40.43 -16.36
N GLU A 113 12.83 -41.55 -16.46
CA GLU A 113 11.61 -41.77 -15.67
C GLU A 113 12.02 -41.84 -14.19
N PRO A 114 11.20 -41.27 -13.29
CA PRO A 114 10.39 -42.16 -12.47
C PRO A 114 8.98 -41.60 -12.15
N ALA A 115 7.97 -42.45 -12.34
CA ALA A 115 6.72 -42.42 -11.57
C ALA A 115 6.99 -43.02 -10.16
N PRO A 116 6.05 -43.03 -9.18
CA PRO A 116 4.65 -42.60 -9.20
C PRO A 116 4.19 -41.80 -7.95
N GLU A 117 2.91 -41.42 -7.99
CA GLU A 117 2.07 -40.78 -6.98
C GLU A 117 2.11 -41.42 -5.56
N PRO A 118 1.91 -40.65 -4.48
CA PRO A 118 1.67 -41.20 -3.15
C PRO A 118 0.25 -41.83 -3.04
N PRO A 119 0.10 -42.93 -2.28
CA PRO A 119 -1.09 -43.77 -2.29
C PRO A 119 -2.30 -43.20 -1.50
N PRO A 120 -3.50 -43.81 -1.70
CA PRO A 120 -4.80 -43.27 -1.34
C PRO A 120 -5.22 -43.33 0.14
N VAL A 121 -6.20 -42.48 0.45
CA VAL A 121 -7.03 -42.39 1.67
C VAL A 121 -7.53 -43.74 2.17
N GLU A 122 -7.38 -44.01 3.47
CA GLU A 122 -8.18 -45.01 4.19
C GLU A 122 -8.72 -44.45 5.52
N LYS A 123 -9.97 -44.82 5.82
CA LYS A 123 -10.92 -44.17 6.72
C LYS A 123 -10.90 -44.77 8.15
N ALA A 124 -11.20 -43.90 9.14
CA ALA A 124 -12.09 -44.11 10.31
C ALA A 124 -11.64 -45.07 11.44
N PRO A 125 -12.11 -44.92 12.72
CA PRO A 125 -13.43 -44.40 13.10
C PRO A 125 -13.53 -43.42 14.29
N VAL A 126 -14.70 -42.78 14.31
CA VAL A 126 -15.31 -41.83 15.24
C VAL A 126 -15.60 -42.40 16.63
N ALA A 127 -15.53 -41.54 17.66
CA ALA A 127 -16.32 -41.63 18.88
C ALA A 127 -16.60 -40.22 19.44
N ASP A 128 -17.88 -39.98 19.72
CA ASP A 128 -18.59 -38.75 20.09
C ASP A 128 -18.03 -37.90 21.23
N ILE A 129 -18.08 -36.57 21.06
CA ILE A 129 -18.68 -35.66 22.06
C ILE A 129 -19.47 -34.57 21.33
N GLU A 130 -20.76 -34.54 21.67
CA GLU A 130 -21.81 -33.61 21.32
C GLU A 130 -21.50 -32.16 21.76
N ALA A 131 -21.48 -31.21 20.81
CA ALA A 131 -21.46 -29.78 21.09
C ALA A 131 -22.18 -29.00 19.97
N GLU A 132 -23.39 -28.58 20.31
CA GLU A 132 -24.04 -27.32 19.93
C GLU A 132 -23.78 -26.75 18.53
N LYS A 133 -24.81 -26.94 17.69
CA LYS A 133 -25.10 -26.21 16.46
C LYS A 133 -25.02 -24.69 16.66
N LYS A 134 -23.88 -24.09 16.28
CA LYS A 134 -23.80 -22.66 15.94
C LYS A 134 -23.20 -22.54 14.55
N VAL A 135 -24.01 -21.97 13.66
CA VAL A 135 -23.82 -21.80 12.23
C VAL A 135 -22.41 -21.28 11.92
N ALA A 136 -21.60 -22.11 11.27
CA ALA A 136 -20.36 -21.67 10.63
C ALA A 136 -20.75 -20.73 9.49
N PRO A 137 -20.22 -19.50 9.42
CA PRO A 137 -20.31 -18.73 8.19
C PRO A 137 -19.52 -19.47 7.12
N GLU A 138 -20.18 -19.70 6.00
CA GLU A 138 -19.63 -20.14 4.73
C GLU A 138 -18.35 -19.33 4.42
N PRO A 139 -17.24 -19.97 4.00
CA PRO A 139 -16.02 -19.25 3.70
C PRO A 139 -16.33 -18.20 2.63
N PRO A 140 -16.04 -16.91 2.85
CA PRO A 140 -16.24 -15.89 1.84
C PRO A 140 -15.41 -16.30 0.61
N ALA A 141 -16.05 -16.25 -0.56
CA ALA A 141 -15.41 -16.49 -1.84
C ALA A 141 -14.09 -15.72 -1.89
N ALA A 142 -13.00 -16.43 -2.23
CA ALA A 142 -11.68 -15.84 -2.35
C ALA A 142 -11.77 -14.65 -3.33
N PRO A 143 -11.38 -13.42 -2.93
CA PRO A 143 -11.29 -12.32 -3.86
C PRO A 143 -10.25 -12.65 -4.94
N ASP A 144 -10.53 -12.26 -6.18
CA ASP A 144 -9.63 -12.43 -7.34
C ASP A 144 -8.32 -11.61 -7.21
N GLU A 145 -8.21 -10.74 -6.19
CA GLU A 145 -7.07 -9.87 -5.95
C GLU A 145 -6.58 -10.01 -4.50
N PRO A 146 -5.25 -10.15 -4.25
CA PRO A 146 -4.69 -10.25 -2.91
C PRO A 146 -4.96 -8.98 -2.09
N ASP A 147 -5.22 -9.15 -0.79
CA ASP A 147 -5.41 -8.04 0.13
C ASP A 147 -4.10 -7.28 0.38
N ASP A 148 -4.22 -5.99 0.71
CA ASP A 148 -3.10 -5.18 1.19
C ASP A 148 -2.73 -5.55 2.63
N LEU A 149 -1.94 -6.62 2.83
CA LEU A 149 -1.50 -7.05 4.16
C LEU A 149 -0.70 -5.98 4.92
N THR A 150 -0.22 -4.92 4.25
CA THR A 150 0.50 -3.82 4.91
C THR A 150 -0.38 -2.96 5.82
N LYS A 151 -1.71 -3.13 5.77
CA LYS A 151 -2.63 -2.54 6.76
C LYS A 151 -2.45 -3.07 8.18
N VAL A 152 -1.85 -4.25 8.33
CA VAL A 152 -1.53 -4.84 9.63
C VAL A 152 -0.22 -4.27 10.16
N GLU A 153 -0.24 -3.71 11.36
CA GLU A 153 0.94 -3.10 11.98
C GLU A 153 2.03 -4.15 12.19
N GLY A 154 3.20 -3.89 11.62
CA GLY A 154 4.35 -4.79 11.65
C GLY A 154 4.57 -5.59 10.36
N ILE A 155 3.56 -5.66 9.49
CA ILE A 155 3.72 -6.24 8.15
C ILE A 155 4.18 -5.14 7.19
N GLY A 156 5.49 -5.06 6.96
CA GLY A 156 6.06 -4.22 5.91
C GLY A 156 5.94 -4.85 4.51
N PRO A 157 6.29 -4.13 3.44
CA PRO A 157 6.19 -4.61 2.05
C PRO A 157 6.88 -5.96 1.82
N LYS A 158 8.03 -6.21 2.45
CA LYS A 158 8.76 -7.49 2.34
C LYS A 158 8.03 -8.66 2.99
N TYR A 159 7.45 -8.45 4.18
CA TYR A 159 6.67 -9.50 4.84
C TYR A 159 5.38 -9.77 4.07
N SER A 160 4.69 -8.73 3.60
CA SER A 160 3.50 -8.87 2.74
C SER A 160 3.80 -9.72 1.51
N GLN A 161 4.84 -9.38 0.74
CA GLN A 161 5.24 -10.15 -0.45
C GLN A 161 5.58 -11.62 -0.12
N THR A 162 6.27 -11.85 1.00
CA THR A 162 6.64 -13.21 1.43
C THR A 162 5.43 -14.04 1.82
N LEU A 163 4.49 -13.44 2.56
CA LEU A 163 3.26 -14.11 2.99
C LEU A 163 2.37 -14.44 1.79
N ILE A 164 2.22 -13.49 0.85
CA ILE A 164 1.48 -13.72 -0.40
C ILE A 164 2.14 -14.85 -1.20
N ALA A 165 3.47 -14.83 -1.35
CA ALA A 165 4.22 -15.89 -2.05
C ALA A 165 4.09 -17.27 -1.37
N ALA A 166 3.88 -17.30 -0.05
CA ALA A 166 3.67 -18.50 0.74
C ALA A 166 2.21 -18.98 0.76
N GLY A 167 1.31 -18.37 -0.01
CA GLY A 167 -0.10 -18.77 -0.10
C GLY A 167 -1.01 -18.13 0.94
N ILE A 168 -0.60 -16.99 1.53
CA ILE A 168 -1.41 -16.19 2.45
C ILE A 168 -1.73 -14.84 1.78
N PRO A 169 -2.60 -14.81 0.74
CA PRO A 169 -2.90 -13.59 0.00
C PRO A 169 -3.94 -12.68 0.66
N THR A 170 -4.69 -13.13 1.67
CA THR A 170 -5.82 -12.38 2.24
C THR A 170 -5.73 -12.23 3.75
N PHE A 171 -6.43 -11.23 4.30
CA PHE A 171 -6.57 -11.03 5.74
C PHE A 171 -7.27 -12.23 6.40
N ALA A 172 -8.21 -12.87 5.71
CA ALA A 172 -8.90 -14.05 6.21
C ALA A 172 -7.92 -15.23 6.42
N ILE A 173 -7.07 -15.51 5.42
CA ILE A 173 -6.08 -16.59 5.53
C ILE A 173 -5.02 -16.23 6.58
N LEU A 174 -4.59 -14.96 6.64
CA LEU A 174 -3.64 -14.50 7.65
C LEU A 174 -4.19 -14.63 9.09
N ALA A 175 -5.49 -14.39 9.27
CA ALA A 175 -6.18 -14.51 10.56
C ALA A 175 -6.29 -15.96 11.06
N GLU A 176 -6.35 -16.92 10.14
CA GLU A 176 -6.43 -18.36 10.43
C GLU A 176 -5.05 -19.02 10.55
N THR A 177 -4.01 -18.39 10.00
CA THR A 177 -2.65 -18.91 10.05
C THR A 177 -2.07 -18.79 11.47
N SER A 178 -1.49 -19.88 11.98
CA SER A 178 -0.87 -19.89 13.31
C SER A 178 0.42 -19.08 13.36
N GLU A 179 0.77 -18.57 14.55
CA GLU A 179 2.02 -17.81 14.74
C GLU A 179 3.24 -18.67 14.36
N GLU A 180 3.23 -19.96 14.69
CA GLU A 180 4.31 -20.89 14.38
C GLU A 180 4.53 -21.00 12.88
N ARG A 181 3.44 -21.12 12.10
CA ARG A 181 3.50 -21.19 10.64
C ARG A 181 4.00 -19.88 10.03
N LEU A 182 3.56 -18.74 10.55
CA LEU A 182 4.07 -17.43 10.11
C LEU A 182 5.57 -17.29 10.39
N VAL A 183 6.05 -17.74 11.55
CA VAL A 183 7.47 -17.73 11.90
C VAL A 183 8.28 -18.63 10.97
N GLU A 184 7.77 -19.82 10.65
CA GLU A 184 8.39 -20.77 9.73
C GLU A 184 8.58 -20.15 8.34
N ILE A 185 7.50 -19.62 7.73
CA ILE A 185 7.52 -18.96 6.42
C ILE A 185 8.55 -17.81 6.39
N ILE A 186 8.57 -16.98 7.43
CA ILE A 186 9.50 -15.85 7.53
C ILE A 186 10.96 -16.33 7.63
N ARG A 187 11.22 -17.40 8.37
CA ARG A 187 12.56 -17.98 8.51
C ARG A 187 13.03 -18.65 7.22
N GLU A 188 12.16 -19.37 6.52
CA GLU A 188 12.44 -19.97 5.21
C GLU A 188 12.82 -18.90 4.18
N ALA A 189 12.19 -17.73 4.25
CA ALA A 189 12.54 -16.55 3.44
C ALA A 189 13.83 -15.84 3.90
N GLY A 190 14.55 -16.35 4.90
CA GLY A 190 15.79 -15.77 5.41
C GLY A 190 15.61 -14.48 6.21
N MET A 191 14.39 -14.18 6.67
CA MET A 191 14.07 -12.98 7.42
C MET A 191 14.04 -13.23 8.93
N ARG A 192 14.23 -12.15 9.71
CA ARG A 192 14.15 -12.22 11.17
C ARG A 192 12.69 -12.19 11.61
N LYS A 193 12.35 -12.97 12.65
CA LYS A 193 11.05 -12.90 13.33
C LYS A 193 10.73 -11.44 13.74
N PRO A 194 9.62 -10.85 13.30
CA PRO A 194 9.19 -9.54 13.76
C PRO A 194 8.64 -9.63 15.19
N PRO A 195 8.87 -8.60 16.04
CA PRO A 195 8.38 -8.59 17.41
C PRO A 195 6.84 -8.53 17.51
N SER A 196 6.18 -8.03 16.46
CA SER A 196 4.72 -7.88 16.39
C SER A 196 3.98 -9.11 15.85
N ILE A 197 4.66 -10.22 15.56
CA ILE A 197 4.01 -11.37 14.91
C ILE A 197 2.81 -11.93 15.68
N GLY A 198 2.85 -11.87 17.02
CA GLY A 198 1.78 -12.36 17.87
C GLY A 198 0.50 -11.52 17.78
N SER A 199 0.57 -10.28 17.25
CA SER A 199 -0.61 -9.44 17.02
C SER A 199 -1.10 -9.44 15.58
N TRP A 200 -0.41 -10.13 14.65
CA TRP A 200 -0.80 -10.13 13.24
C TRP A 200 -2.14 -10.82 13.00
N GLY A 201 -2.35 -11.98 13.62
CA GLY A 201 -3.60 -12.73 13.49
C GLY A 201 -4.81 -11.94 13.99
N ASP A 202 -4.71 -11.29 15.16
CA ASP A 202 -5.82 -10.51 15.71
C ASP A 202 -6.12 -9.24 14.92
N GLN A 203 -5.10 -8.56 14.39
CA GLN A 203 -5.29 -7.45 13.47
C GLN A 203 -5.92 -7.89 12.15
N ALA A 204 -5.46 -9.03 11.60
CA ALA A 204 -5.99 -9.59 10.37
C ALA A 204 -7.47 -9.99 10.52
N LYS A 205 -7.90 -10.52 11.67
CA LYS A 205 -9.32 -10.80 11.96
C LYS A 205 -10.19 -9.55 11.85
N LEU A 206 -9.72 -8.43 12.40
CA LEU A 206 -10.45 -7.15 12.33
C LEU A 206 -10.47 -6.59 10.91
N ALA A 207 -9.34 -6.68 10.19
CA ALA A 207 -9.24 -6.26 8.79
C ALA A 207 -10.16 -7.09 7.87
N ALA A 208 -10.16 -8.42 8.01
CA ALA A 208 -11.03 -9.34 7.27
C ALA A 208 -12.52 -9.06 7.53
N ALA A 209 -12.86 -8.62 8.73
CA ALA A 209 -14.22 -8.21 9.10
C ALA A 209 -14.58 -6.76 8.68
N GLY A 210 -13.64 -6.02 8.06
CA GLY A 210 -13.83 -4.61 7.69
C GLY A 210 -13.93 -3.64 8.87
N LYS A 211 -13.51 -4.07 10.06
CA LYS A 211 -13.62 -3.32 11.33
C LYS A 211 -12.43 -2.38 11.51
N TRP A 212 -12.28 -1.43 10.58
CA TRP A 212 -11.11 -0.53 10.53
C TRP A 212 -10.96 0.35 11.77
N ASP A 213 -12.07 0.82 12.36
CA ASP A 213 -12.03 1.63 13.60
C ASP A 213 -11.56 0.81 14.82
N GLU A 214 -11.97 -0.46 14.91
CA GLU A 214 -11.52 -1.36 15.98
C GLU A 214 -10.04 -1.72 15.78
N LEU A 215 -9.61 -1.92 14.52
CA LEU A 215 -8.22 -2.16 14.17
C LEU A 215 -7.32 -0.98 14.58
N ALA A 216 -7.73 0.25 14.27
CA ALA A 216 -6.99 1.46 14.64
C ALA A 216 -6.81 1.57 16.16
N LYS A 217 -7.86 1.28 16.95
CA LYS A 217 -7.80 1.26 18.42
C LYS A 217 -6.86 0.18 18.94
N LEU A 218 -6.87 -1.01 18.32
CA LEU A 218 -5.96 -2.09 18.67
C LEU A 218 -4.50 -1.68 18.41
N GLN A 219 -4.22 -1.08 17.26
CA GLN A 219 -2.88 -0.60 16.87
C GLN A 219 -2.37 0.51 17.79
N GLU A 220 -3.24 1.47 18.17
CA GLU A 220 -2.90 2.51 19.14
C GLU A 220 -2.46 1.90 20.47
N LYS A 221 -3.22 0.92 20.98
CA LYS A 221 -2.90 0.19 22.23
C LYS A 221 -1.57 -0.56 22.13
N LEU A 222 -1.31 -1.23 21.01
CA LEU A 222 -0.07 -1.99 20.78
C LEU A 222 1.16 -1.09 20.66
N THR A 223 1.00 0.09 20.04
CA THR A 223 2.08 1.07 19.90
C THR A 223 2.32 1.83 21.21
N ALA A 224 1.27 2.20 21.95
CA ALA A 224 1.37 2.92 23.21
C ALA A 224 2.09 2.11 24.30
N GLY A 225 1.95 0.77 24.30
CA GLY A 225 2.66 -0.12 25.22
C GLY A 225 4.11 -0.45 24.86
N ARG A 226 4.62 0.05 23.71
CA ARG A 226 5.97 -0.24 23.18
C ARG A 226 7.01 0.85 23.52
N LYS A 227 6.63 1.90 24.27
CA LYS A 227 7.54 3.01 24.65
C LYS A 227 8.40 2.68 25.86
#